data_AF-A0A3B8UF08-F1
#
_entry.id   AF-A0A3B8UF08-F1
#
_cell.length_a   1.000
_cell.length_b   1.000
_cell.length_c   1.000
_cell.angle_alpha   90.00
_cell.angle_beta   90.00
_cell.angle_gamma   90.00
#
_symmetry.space_group_name_H-M   'P 1'
#
loop_
_entity.id
_entity.type
_entity.pdbx_description
1 polymer ?
#
loop_
_entity_poly.entity_id
_entity_poly.type
_entity_poly.pdbx_seq_one_letter_code
_entity_poly.pdbx_strand_id
1 'polypeptide(L)' 'MTDRAAVLAVLDAVTDPRSGQGLATAGLVQGLVVADGRAGFVMEVPAKETAVYAPVRDAAEAA' A
#
# COMPACT_ATOMS: atom_id res chain seq x y z
N MET A 1 -1.02 -6.20 18.67
CA MET A 1 -1.41 -4.78 18.48
C MET A 1 -0.87 -4.40 17.11
N THR A 2 -1.74 -4.10 16.15
CA THR A 2 -1.28 -3.67 14.82
C THR A 2 -0.78 -2.24 14.98
N ASP A 3 0.52 -2.04 14.87
CA ASP A 3 1.13 -0.72 14.88
C ASP A 3 1.50 -0.28 13.46
N ARG A 4 1.78 1.02 13.30
CA ARG A 4 2.08 1.64 12.01
C ARG A 4 3.26 0.96 11.29
N ALA A 5 4.28 0.53 12.03
CA ALA A 5 5.48 -0.06 11.43
C ALA A 5 5.16 -1.45 10.87
N ALA A 6 4.37 -2.25 11.60
CA ALA A 6 3.90 -3.54 11.12
C ALA A 6 3.06 -3.41 9.83
N VAL A 7 2.15 -2.43 9.76
CA VAL A 7 1.35 -2.20 8.54
C VAL A 7 2.23 -1.79 7.37
N LEU A 8 3.20 -0.89 7.58
CA LEU A 8 4.12 -0.49 6.51
C LEU A 8 4.96 -1.66 6.00
N ALA A 9 5.40 -2.56 6.88
CA ALA A 9 6.14 -3.75 6.48
C ALA A 9 5.28 -4.71 5.63
N VAL A 10 3.99 -4.87 5.97
CA VAL A 10 3.04 -5.66 5.19
C VAL A 10 2.80 -5.02 3.82
N LEU A 11 2.57 -3.71 3.77
CA LEU A 11 2.39 -2.98 2.51
C LEU A 11 3.66 -3.02 1.63
N ASP A 12 4.84 -3.05 2.23
CA ASP A 12 6.11 -3.22 1.51
C ASP A 12 6.37 -4.63 0.98
N ALA A 13 5.65 -5.64 1.47
CA ALA A 13 5.69 -6.97 0.86
C ALA A 13 4.94 -7.01 -0.49
N VAL A 14 4.07 -6.03 -0.76
CA VAL A 14 3.41 -5.86 -2.06
C VAL A 14 4.31 -5.06 -2.98
N THR A 15 4.65 -5.63 -4.13
CA THR A 15 5.60 -5.01 -5.06
C THR A 15 4.93 -4.04 -6.03
N ASP A 16 5.49 -2.83 -6.13
CA ASP A 16 5.20 -1.89 -7.19
C ASP A 16 5.73 -2.41 -8.54
N PRO A 17 4.87 -2.65 -9.56
CA PRO A 17 5.29 -3.16 -10.86
C PRO A 17 6.18 -2.19 -11.66
N ARG A 18 6.31 -0.92 -11.26
CA ARG A 18 7.14 0.08 -11.96
C ARG A 18 8.55 0.17 -11.43
N SER A 19 8.70 0.26 -10.12
CA SER A 19 10.01 0.38 -9.47
C SER A 19 10.61 -0.97 -9.05
N GLY A 20 9.78 -2.01 -8.87
CA GLY A 20 10.19 -3.27 -8.25
C GLY A 20 10.38 -3.19 -6.73
N GLN A 21 10.04 -2.06 -6.10
CA GLN A 21 10.13 -1.85 -4.65
C GLN A 21 8.80 -2.20 -3.96
N GLY A 22 8.81 -2.30 -2.63
CA GLY A 22 7.57 -2.35 -1.84
C GLY A 22 6.76 -1.05 -1.93
N LEU A 23 5.44 -1.10 -1.73
CA LEU A 23 4.57 0.08 -1.94
C LEU A 23 4.91 1.29 -1.05
N ALA A 24 5.28 1.08 0.21
CA ALA A 24 5.63 2.17 1.11
C ALA A 24 7.03 2.72 0.78
N THR A 25 7.99 1.85 0.48
CA THR A 25 9.33 2.21 0.01
C THR A 25 9.28 2.97 -1.32
N ALA A 26 8.38 2.60 -2.23
CA ALA A 26 8.11 3.28 -3.49
C ALA A 26 7.39 4.64 -3.31
N GLY A 27 6.95 4.98 -2.10
CA GLY A 27 6.25 6.22 -1.80
C GLY A 27 4.78 6.25 -2.24
N LEU A 28 4.19 5.11 -2.60
CA LEU A 28 2.82 5.02 -3.10
C LEU A 28 1.77 5.03 -1.97
N VAL A 29 2.17 4.73 -0.73
CA VAL A 29 1.30 4.70 0.45
C VAL A 29 1.24 6.08 1.11
N GLN A 30 0.06 6.72 1.02
CA GLN A 30 -0.24 8.02 1.62
C GLN A 30 -1.33 7.89 2.68
N GLY A 31 -1.40 8.85 3.61
CA GLY A 31 -2.51 8.96 4.56
C GLY A 31 -2.78 7.73 5.43
N LEU A 32 -1.75 6.93 5.75
CA LEU A 32 -1.91 5.71 6.56
C LEU A 32 -2.43 6.06 7.97
N VAL A 33 -3.59 5.49 8.31
CA VAL A 33 -4.21 5.51 9.63
C VAL A 33 -4.29 4.08 10.15
N VAL A 34 -3.91 3.87 11.42
CA VAL A 34 -4.05 2.58 12.11
C VAL A 34 -4.82 2.82 13.40
N ALA A 35 -5.99 2.20 13.53
CA ALA A 35 -6.88 2.37 14.67
C ALA A 35 -7.77 1.13 14.85
N ASP A 36 -8.05 0.76 16.10
CA ASP A 36 -9.00 -0.31 16.45
C ASP A 36 -8.77 -1.64 15.72
N GLY A 37 -7.50 -2.01 15.54
CA GLY A 37 -7.10 -3.24 14.84
C GLY A 37 -7.33 -3.21 13.32
N ARG A 38 -7.55 -2.02 12.74
CA ARG A 38 -7.72 -1.79 11.30
C ARG A 38 -6.68 -0.81 10.78
N ALA A 39 -6.40 -0.89 9.49
CA ALA A 39 -5.60 0.08 8.77
C ALA A 39 -6.38 0.61 7.56
N GLY A 40 -6.24 1.91 7.31
CA GLY A 40 -6.71 2.56 6.09
C GLY A 40 -5.59 3.39 5.49
N PHE A 41 -5.47 3.40 4.17
CA PHE A 41 -4.46 4.15 3.45
C PHE A 41 -5.00 4.62 2.11
N VAL A 42 -4.31 5.59 1.51
CA VAL A 42 -4.52 6.03 0.13
C VAL A 42 -3.34 5.52 -0.70
N MET A 43 -3.63 4.91 -1.84
CA MET A 43 -2.61 4.59 -2.83
C MET A 43 -2.62 5.65 -3.93
N GLU A 44 -1.56 6.44 -4.03
CA GLU A 44 -1.44 7.51 -5.02
C GLU A 44 -0.66 7.02 -6.24
N VAL A 45 -1.29 7.08 -7.41
CA VAL A 45 -0.70 6.63 -8.69
C VAL A 45 -1.08 7.58 -9.81
N PRO A 46 -0.31 7.63 -10.93
CA PRO A 46 -0.70 8.40 -12.10
C PRO A 46 -2.08 7.98 -12.62
N ALA A 47 -2.96 8.94 -12.94
CA ALA A 47 -4.33 8.67 -13.34
C ALA A 47 -4.46 7.65 -14.50
N LYS A 48 -3.55 7.72 -15.47
CA LYS A 48 -3.48 6.80 -16.63
C LYS A 48 -3.12 5.36 -16.27
N GLU A 49 -2.67 5.11 -15.05
CA GLU A 49 -2.19 3.80 -14.58
C GLU A 49 -3.11 3.15 -13.54
N THR A 50 -4.22 3.81 -13.19
CA THR A 50 -5.19 3.31 -12.21
C THR A 50 -5.64 1.87 -12.50
N ALA A 51 -5.86 1.51 -13.77
CA ALA A 51 -6.21 0.14 -14.17
C ALA A 51 -5.07 -0.86 -13.94
N VAL A 52 -3.81 -0.47 -14.10
CA VAL A 52 -2.63 -1.31 -13.85
C VAL A 52 -2.47 -1.57 -12.36
N TYR A 53 -2.76 -0.57 -11.53
CA TYR A 53 -2.61 -0.65 -10.09
C TYR A 53 -3.85 -1.19 -9.34
N ALA A 54 -4.98 -1.39 -10.01
CA ALA A 54 -6.15 -2.04 -9.41
C ALA A 54 -5.81 -3.38 -8.72
N PRO A 55 -5.14 -4.35 -9.38
CA PRO A 55 -4.76 -5.61 -8.71
C PRO A 55 -3.73 -5.41 -7.59
N VAL A 56 -2.90 -4.36 -7.66
CA VAL A 56 -1.92 -4.03 -6.61
C VAL A 56 -2.64 -3.52 -5.35
N ARG A 57 -3.65 -2.66 -5.52
CA ARG A 57 -4.53 -2.23 -4.43
C ARG A 57 -5.21 -3.42 -3.78
N ASP A 58 -5.82 -4.29 -4.58
CA ASP A 58 -6.56 -5.44 -4.08
C ASP A 58 -5.63 -6.39 -3.28
N ALA A 59 -4.37 -6.56 -3.72
CA ALA A 59 -3.37 -7.31 -2.97
C ALA A 59 -2.98 -6.62 -1.65
N ALA A 60 -2.84 -5.29 -1.64
CA ALA A 60 -2.52 -4.52 -0.44
C ALA A 60 -3.67 -4.52 0.59
N GLU A 61 -4.92 -4.56 0.15
CA GLU A 61 -6.10 -4.66 1.03
C GLU A 61 -6.27 -6.08 1.63
N ALA A 62 -5.75 -7.11 0.95
CA ALA A 62 -5.86 -8.51 1.38
C ALA A 62 -4.75 -8.98 2.34
N ALA A 63 -3.69 -8.18 2.51
CA ALA A 63 -2.51 -8.50 3.30
C ALA A 63 -2.68 -8.14 4.79
#